data_AF-M4YNK5-F1
#
_entry.id   AF-M4YNK5-F1
#
_cell.length_a   1.000
_cell.length_b   1.000
_cell.length_c   1.000
_cell.angle_alpha   90.00
_cell.angle_beta   90.00
_cell.angle_gamma   90.00
#
_symmetry.space_group_name_H-M   'P 1'
#
loop_
_entity.id
_entity.type
_entity.pdbx_description
1 polymer ?
#
loop_
_entity_poly.entity_id
_entity_poly.type
_entity_poly.pdbx_seq_one_letter_code
_entity_poly.pdbx_strand_id
1 'polypeptide(L)'
;MSELVEKSKKQMLALAILSGIVLIALTAVAAIGYPEMMSKGLTVYMMAVPIFFTVLAFVLGYLDIEDDLTEGEIRYMKFRSYCFGGAMFVMSVIAVLVLVWYSMN
;
A
#
# COMPACT_ATOMS: atom_id res chain seq x y z
N MET A 1 0.69 2.12 -27.47
CA MET A 1 1.35 1.76 -26.21
C MET A 1 2.77 1.28 -26.43
N SER A 2 3.73 2.08 -25.97
CA SER A 2 5.15 1.68 -25.97
C SER A 2 5.36 0.53 -24.96
N GLU A 3 6.34 -0.33 -25.22
CA GLU A 3 6.67 -1.47 -24.33
C GLU A 3 7.01 -1.00 -22.90
N LEU A 4 7.60 0.20 -22.78
CA LEU A 4 7.92 0.84 -21.50
C LEU A 4 6.66 1.24 -20.70
N VAL A 5 5.67 1.81 -21.37
CA VAL A 5 4.40 2.22 -20.75
C VAL A 5 3.65 1.00 -20.25
N GLU A 6 3.50 -0.03 -21.10
CA GLU A 6 2.82 -1.27 -20.73
C GLU A 6 3.47 -1.94 -19.51
N LYS A 7 4.80 -2.07 -19.53
CA LYS A 7 5.56 -2.65 -18.41
C LYS A 7 5.41 -1.82 -17.13
N SER A 8 5.45 -0.49 -17.22
CA SER A 8 5.34 0.39 -16.06
C SER A 8 3.94 0.36 -15.45
N LYS A 9 2.89 0.35 -16.28
CA LYS A 9 1.50 0.16 -15.84
C LYS A 9 1.32 -1.19 -15.15
N LYS A 10 1.77 -2.29 -15.76
CA LYS A 10 1.72 -3.63 -15.14
C LYS A 10 2.42 -3.66 -13.77
N GLN A 11 3.56 -3.00 -13.63
CA GLN A 11 4.28 -2.89 -12.35
C GLN A 11 3.46 -2.13 -11.29
N MET A 12 2.90 -0.97 -11.63
CA MET A 12 2.08 -0.18 -10.69
C MET A 12 0.84 -0.94 -10.23
N LEU A 13 0.15 -1.61 -11.18
CA LEU A 13 -1.00 -2.45 -10.85
C LEU A 13 -0.62 -3.62 -9.95
N ALA A 14 0.50 -4.30 -10.24
CA ALA A 14 0.99 -5.39 -9.41
C ALA A 14 1.32 -4.91 -7.99
N LEU A 15 1.91 -3.73 -7.84
CA LEU A 15 2.20 -3.13 -6.53
C LEU A 15 0.93 -2.79 -5.75
N ALA A 16 -0.10 -2.25 -6.42
CA ALA A 16 -1.38 -2.00 -5.79
C ALA A 16 -2.00 -3.27 -5.21
N ILE A 17 -2.04 -4.36 -6.00
CA ILE A 17 -2.62 -5.64 -5.59
C ILE A 17 -1.78 -6.28 -4.48
N LEU A 18 -0.46 -6.38 -4.66
CA LEU A 18 0.43 -7.04 -3.70
C LEU A 18 0.47 -6.31 -2.36
N SER A 19 0.56 -4.98 -2.36
CA SER A 19 0.54 -4.19 -1.13
C SER A 19 -0.79 -4.35 -0.38
N GLY A 20 -1.93 -4.34 -1.10
CA GLY A 20 -3.24 -4.62 -0.52
C GLY A 20 -3.32 -5.99 0.15
N ILE A 21 -2.89 -7.06 -0.53
CA ILE A 21 -2.88 -8.42 0.02
C ILE A 21 -2.03 -8.51 1.29
N VAL A 22 -0.80 -7.96 1.25
CA VAL A 22 0.11 -8.00 2.40
C VAL A 22 -0.45 -7.26 3.60
N LEU A 23 -1.00 -6.06 3.41
CA LEU A 23 -1.55 -5.28 4.51
C LEU A 23 -2.85 -5.88 5.08
N ILE A 24 -3.69 -6.50 4.24
CA ILE A 24 -4.87 -7.26 4.71
C ILE A 24 -4.43 -8.45 5.56
N ALA A 25 -3.43 -9.21 5.10
CA ALA A 25 -2.89 -10.35 5.85
C ALA A 25 -2.30 -9.90 7.21
N LEU A 26 -1.54 -8.80 7.24
CA LEU A 26 -1.04 -8.21 8.48
C LEU A 26 -2.16 -7.75 9.42
N THR A 27 -3.23 -7.18 8.85
CA THR A 27 -4.42 -6.79 9.63
C THR A 27 -5.11 -7.99 10.24
N ALA A 28 -5.22 -9.10 9.51
CA ALA A 28 -5.78 -10.35 10.03
C ALA A 28 -4.91 -10.95 11.15
N VAL A 29 -3.59 -10.93 11.02
CA VAL A 29 -2.66 -11.38 12.07
C VAL A 29 -2.79 -10.51 13.33
N ALA A 30 -2.85 -9.19 13.17
CA ALA A 30 -3.11 -8.28 14.29
C ALA A 30 -4.50 -8.50 14.90
N ALA A 31 -5.53 -8.72 14.09
CA ALA A 31 -6.88 -9.02 14.59
C ALA A 31 -6.90 -10.26 15.49
N ILE A 32 -6.19 -11.33 15.11
CA ILE A 32 -6.09 -12.57 15.88
C ILE A 32 -5.29 -12.35 17.18
N GLY A 33 -4.21 -11.57 17.12
CA GLY A 33 -3.38 -11.26 18.29
C GLY A 33 -4.04 -10.29 19.29
N TYR A 34 -5.02 -9.49 18.85
CA TYR A 34 -5.66 -8.43 19.64
C TYR A 34 -7.20 -8.51 19.62
N PRO A 35 -7.79 -9.58 20.17
CA PRO A 35 -9.24 -9.79 20.13
C PRO A 35 -10.02 -8.67 20.86
N GLU A 36 -9.44 -8.04 21.89
CA GLU A 36 -10.07 -6.91 22.60
C GLU A 36 -10.11 -5.61 21.78
N MET A 37 -9.12 -5.35 20.93
CA MET A 37 -9.16 -4.21 20.01
C MET A 37 -10.08 -4.50 18.83
N MET A 38 -10.16 -5.77 18.41
CA MET A 38 -11.06 -6.20 17.36
C MET A 38 -12.53 -6.15 17.77
N SER A 39 -12.87 -6.50 19.02
CA SER A 39 -14.26 -6.40 19.52
C SER A 39 -14.77 -4.96 19.54
N LYS A 40 -13.87 -3.98 19.60
CA LYS A 40 -14.15 -2.54 19.49
C LYS A 40 -14.08 -2.02 18.05
N GLY A 41 -13.78 -2.87 17.08
CA GLY A 41 -13.59 -2.51 15.66
C GLY A 41 -12.35 -1.67 15.37
N LEU A 42 -11.53 -1.35 16.38
CA LEU A 42 -10.43 -0.39 16.27
C LEU A 42 -9.35 -0.85 15.29
N THR A 43 -9.01 -2.13 15.32
CA THR A 43 -7.99 -2.73 14.45
C THR A 43 -8.33 -2.56 12.96
N VAL A 44 -9.61 -2.70 12.60
CA VAL A 44 -10.08 -2.54 11.22
C VAL A 44 -10.04 -1.08 10.81
N TYR A 45 -10.52 -0.16 11.65
CA TYR A 45 -10.49 1.28 11.35
C TYR A 45 -9.08 1.84 11.23
N MET A 46 -8.15 1.41 12.10
CA MET A 46 -6.76 1.88 12.09
C MET A 46 -5.96 1.38 10.89
N MET A 47 -6.32 0.22 10.33
CA MET A 47 -5.62 -0.37 9.19
C MET A 47 -6.27 -0.08 7.84
N ALA A 48 -7.60 0.10 7.79
CA ALA A 48 -8.32 0.35 6.54
C ALA A 48 -7.86 1.63 5.83
N VAL A 49 -7.61 2.70 6.58
CA VAL A 49 -7.18 3.99 6.03
C VAL A 49 -5.78 3.89 5.39
N PRO A 50 -4.74 3.38 6.07
CA PRO A 50 -3.44 3.17 5.43
C PRO A 50 -3.46 2.18 4.26
N ILE A 51 -4.26 1.11 4.32
CA ILE A 51 -4.46 0.19 3.20
C ILE A 51 -5.01 0.93 1.99
N PHE A 52 -6.10 1.68 2.19
CA PHE A 52 -6.76 2.43 1.13
C PHE A 52 -5.80 3.43 0.46
N PHE A 53 -5.08 4.23 1.26
CA PHE A 53 -4.14 5.21 0.71
C PHE A 53 -2.95 4.57 -0.01
N THR A 54 -2.45 3.44 0.49
CA THR A 54 -1.36 2.70 -0.17
C THR A 54 -1.80 2.19 -1.55
N VAL A 55 -2.96 1.51 -1.60
CA VAL A 55 -3.50 0.97 -2.86
C VAL A 55 -3.87 2.10 -3.82
N LEU A 56 -4.52 3.15 -3.33
CA LEU A 56 -4.89 4.32 -4.12
C LEU A 56 -3.67 4.99 -4.74
N ALA A 57 -2.56 5.12 -4.01
CA ALA A 57 -1.32 5.71 -4.52
C ALA A 57 -0.80 4.97 -5.77
N PHE A 58 -0.79 3.63 -5.73
CA PHE A 58 -0.31 2.81 -6.83
C PHE A 58 -1.33 2.71 -7.99
N VAL A 59 -2.63 2.76 -7.69
CA VAL A 59 -3.68 2.83 -8.72
C VAL A 59 -3.62 4.18 -9.45
N LEU A 60 -3.46 5.29 -8.74
CA LEU A 60 -3.25 6.59 -9.38
C LEU A 60 -1.96 6.57 -10.21
N GLY A 61 -0.87 6.00 -9.69
CA GLY A 61 0.35 5.78 -10.47
C GLY A 61 0.15 4.92 -11.73
N TYR A 62 -0.81 3.98 -11.74
CA TYR A 62 -1.17 3.21 -12.93
C TYR A 62 -1.98 4.05 -13.94
N LEU A 63 -2.92 4.85 -13.45
CA LEU A 63 -3.80 5.67 -14.28
C LEU A 63 -3.03 6.84 -14.91
N ASP A 64 -2.13 7.46 -14.14
CA ASP A 64 -1.33 8.62 -14.56
C ASP A 64 -0.30 8.30 -15.66
N ILE A 65 0.10 7.02 -15.81
CA ILE A 65 1.04 6.63 -16.86
C ILE A 65 0.29 6.48 -18.19
N GLU A 66 0.46 7.47 -19.06
CA GLU A 66 -0.14 7.55 -20.41
C GLU A 66 0.91 7.35 -21.53
N ASP A 67 0.42 7.14 -22.75
CA ASP A 67 1.22 6.76 -23.93
C ASP A 67 2.06 7.91 -24.51
N ASP A 68 1.70 9.15 -24.19
CA ASP A 68 2.32 10.39 -24.68
C ASP A 68 3.44 10.93 -23.78
N LEU A 69 3.65 10.30 -22.62
CA LEU A 69 4.68 10.69 -21.66
C LEU A 69 6.08 10.30 -22.10
N THR A 70 7.04 11.19 -21.85
CA THR A 70 8.48 10.90 -22.00
C THR A 70 8.96 9.93 -20.91
N GLU A 71 10.09 9.24 -21.14
CA GLU A 71 10.66 8.33 -20.14
C GLU A 71 10.96 9.02 -18.79
N GLY A 72 11.34 10.30 -18.83
CA GLY A 72 11.62 11.10 -17.64
C GLY A 72 10.35 11.34 -16.80
N GLU A 73 9.23 11.63 -17.46
CA GLU A 73 7.94 11.84 -16.81
C GLU A 73 7.39 10.54 -16.21
N ILE A 74 7.48 9.44 -16.95
CA ILE A 74 7.13 8.10 -16.44
C ILE A 74 7.97 7.81 -15.17
N ARG A 75 9.28 8.06 -15.20
CA ARG A 75 10.16 7.83 -14.04
C ARG A 75 9.74 8.68 -12.84
N TYR A 76 9.41 9.95 -13.06
CA TYR A 76 8.94 10.86 -12.00
C TYR A 76 7.61 10.40 -11.41
N MET A 77 6.63 10.00 -12.23
CA MET A 77 5.34 9.51 -11.76
C MET A 77 5.47 8.23 -10.93
N LYS A 78 6.35 7.32 -11.35
CA LYS A 78 6.69 6.13 -10.57
C LYS A 78 7.32 6.51 -9.24
N PHE A 79 8.32 7.40 -9.25
CA PHE A 79 8.98 7.89 -8.03
C PHE A 79 7.98 8.50 -7.04
N ARG A 80 7.08 9.37 -7.50
CA ARG A 80 6.01 9.96 -6.67
C ARG A 80 5.13 8.89 -6.02
N SER A 81 4.70 7.92 -6.81
CA SER A 81 3.85 6.81 -6.34
C SER A 81 4.58 5.91 -5.34
N TYR A 82 5.87 5.65 -5.55
CA TYR A 82 6.72 4.92 -4.61
C TYR A 82 6.92 5.67 -3.30
N CYS A 83 7.19 6.98 -3.34
CA CYS A 83 7.36 7.78 -2.13
C CYS A 83 6.08 7.79 -1.30
N PHE A 84 4.93 8.07 -1.92
CA PHE A 84 3.68 8.17 -1.17
C PHE A 84 3.13 6.80 -0.75
N GLY A 85 2.93 5.89 -1.72
CA GLY A 85 2.42 4.55 -1.44
C GLY A 85 3.37 3.72 -0.59
N GLY A 86 4.67 3.80 -0.84
CA GLY A 86 5.70 3.13 -0.05
C GLY A 86 5.78 3.66 1.39
N ALA A 87 5.71 4.99 1.59
CA ALA A 87 5.70 5.55 2.95
C ALA A 87 4.48 5.09 3.74
N MET A 88 3.28 5.10 3.13
CA MET A 88 2.05 4.62 3.77
C MET A 88 2.13 3.13 4.11
N PHE A 89 2.68 2.32 3.20
CA PHE A 89 2.93 0.90 3.44
C PHE A 89 3.86 0.67 4.64
N VAL A 90 5.01 1.35 4.67
CA VAL A 90 6.00 1.23 5.75
C VAL A 90 5.41 1.68 7.08
N MET A 91 4.70 2.80 7.12
CA MET A 91 4.02 3.27 8.33
C MET A 91 2.99 2.26 8.85
N SER A 92 2.27 1.59 7.94
CA SER A 92 1.32 0.53 8.31
C SER A 92 2.02 -0.67 8.95
N VAL A 93 3.14 -1.11 8.35
CA VAL A 93 3.94 -2.22 8.89
C VAL A 93 4.49 -1.87 10.27
N ILE A 94 5.04 -0.66 10.44
CA ILE A 94 5.53 -0.19 11.74
C ILE A 94 4.41 -0.16 12.77
N ALA A 95 3.23 0.37 12.42
CA ALA A 95 2.09 0.43 13.33
C ALA A 95 1.68 -0.97 13.82
N VAL A 96 1.61 -1.95 12.90
CA VAL A 96 1.31 -3.34 13.27
C VAL A 96 2.40 -3.93 14.16
N LEU A 97 3.68 -3.72 13.84
CA LEU A 97 4.80 -4.22 14.64
C LEU A 97 4.82 -3.62 16.05
N VAL A 98 4.53 -2.33 16.19
CA VAL A 98 4.43 -1.66 17.50
C VAL A 98 3.27 -2.22 18.30
N LEU A 99 2.11 -2.44 17.67
CA LEU A 99 0.99 -3.11 18.33
C LEU A 99 1.45 -4.48 18.82
N VAL A 100 1.97 -5.33 17.93
CA VAL A 100 2.50 -6.68 18.25
C VAL A 100 3.46 -6.66 19.44
N TRP A 101 4.47 -5.79 19.41
CA TRP A 101 5.44 -5.65 20.49
C TRP A 101 4.81 -5.24 21.83
N TYR A 102 3.80 -4.37 21.81
CA TYR A 102 3.08 -3.94 23.00
C TYR A 102 2.19 -5.03 23.64
N SER A 103 1.79 -6.12 22.95
CA SER A 103 1.12 -7.24 23.68
C SER A 103 2.10 -8.23 24.28
N MET A 104 3.33 -8.29 23.75
CA MET A 104 4.32 -9.26 24.21
C MET A 104 5.01 -8.81 25.51
N ASN A 105 4.89 -7.52 25.89
CA ASN A 105 5.49 -6.92 27.08
C ASN A 105 4.41 -6.28 27.95
#